data_AF-A0A7W0UV90-F1
#
_entry.id   AF-A0A7W0UV90-F1
#
_cell.length_a   1.000
_cell.length_b   1.000
_cell.length_c   1.000
_cell.angle_alpha   90.00
_cell.angle_beta   90.00
_cell.angle_gamma   90.00
#
_symmetry.space_group_name_H-M   'P 1'
#
loop_
_entity.id
_entity.type
_entity.pdbx_description
1 polymer ?
#
loop_
_entity_poly.entity_id
_entity_poly.type
_entity_poly.pdbx_seq_one_letter_code
_entity_poly.pdbx_strand_id
1 'polypeptide(L)'
;LGLARVIELPEEETEERLRSTTLQWLIMHAVLKGVTRDQMMARHKSNHIQVVYAPDEYEAKRGLYAKAEAMRELGIEVYFCGDV
;
A
#
# COMPACT_ATOMS: atom_id res chain seq x y z
N LEU A 1 7.27 -1.66 5.18
CA LEU A 1 7.09 -0.49 4.29
C LEU A 1 7.13 -0.96 2.85
N GLY A 2 6.38 -0.34 1.93
CA GLY A 2 6.37 -0.75 0.53
C GLY A 2 5.85 0.35 -0.38
N LEU A 3 6.04 0.19 -1.68
CA LEU A 3 5.54 1.11 -2.70
C LEU A 3 4.30 0.53 -3.39
N ALA A 4 3.34 1.39 -3.67
CA ALA A 4 2.13 1.04 -4.40
C ALA A 4 1.81 2.10 -5.45
N ARG A 5 1.06 1.71 -6.49
CA ARG A 5 0.32 2.63 -7.34
C ARG A 5 -1.17 2.47 -7.06
N VAL A 6 -1.86 3.58 -6.94
CA VAL A 6 -3.33 3.59 -6.97
C VAL A 6 -3.74 3.60 -8.43
N ILE A 7 -4.64 2.70 -8.80
CA ILE A 7 -5.16 2.60 -10.16
C ILE A 7 -6.64 2.97 -10.17
N GLU A 8 -7.06 3.57 -11.27
CA GLU A 8 -8.47 3.76 -11.57
C GLU A 8 -8.96 2.52 -12.33
N LEU A 9 -10.07 1.95 -11.85
CA LEU A 9 -10.79 0.88 -12.53
C LEU A 9 -11.99 1.49 -13.27
N PRO A 10 -12.56 0.80 -14.26
CA PRO A 10 -13.86 1.16 -14.80
C PRO A 10 -14.88 1.37 -13.66
N GLU A 11 -15.78 2.32 -13.86
CA GLU A 11 -16.81 2.68 -12.87
C GLU A 11 -17.64 1.46 -12.47
N GLU A 12 -18.09 0.68 -13.46
CA GLU A 12 -18.87 -0.56 -13.27
C GLU A 12 -18.18 -1.56 -12.33
N GLU A 13 -16.88 -1.82 -12.54
CA GLU A 13 -16.08 -2.71 -11.69
C GLU A 13 -15.95 -2.16 -10.26
N THR A 14 -15.78 -0.83 -10.12
CA THR A 14 -15.68 -0.19 -8.81
C THR A 14 -17.01 -0.29 -8.05
N GLU A 15 -18.14 -0.06 -8.72
CA GLU A 15 -19.47 -0.20 -8.13
C GLU A 15 -19.78 -1.63 -7.71
N GLU A 16 -19.45 -2.61 -8.56
CA GLU A 16 -19.64 -4.03 -8.24
C GLU A 16 -18.84 -4.41 -6.97
N ARG A 17 -17.57 -3.99 -6.89
CA ARG A 17 -16.73 -4.23 -5.70
C ARG A 17 -17.27 -3.55 -4.45
N LEU A 18 -17.78 -2.32 -4.56
CA LEU A 18 -18.39 -1.63 -3.43
C LEU A 18 -19.65 -2.36 -2.93
N ARG A 19 -20.54 -2.78 -3.84
CA ARG A 19 -21.77 -3.51 -3.50
C ARG A 19 -21.49 -4.88 -2.89
N SER A 20 -20.43 -5.56 -3.32
CA SER A 20 -20.02 -6.88 -2.82
C SER A 20 -19.19 -6.82 -1.52
N THR A 21 -18.71 -5.64 -1.10
CA THR A 21 -17.94 -5.46 0.12
C THR A 21 -18.69 -4.61 1.14
N THR A 22 -18.55 -3.29 1.08
CA THR A 22 -19.22 -2.36 1.98
C THR A 22 -19.45 -1.02 1.26
N LEU A 23 -20.66 -0.86 0.70
CA LEU A 23 -21.02 0.28 -0.13
C LEU A 23 -20.83 1.64 0.55
N GLN A 24 -20.94 1.68 1.88
CA GLN A 24 -20.80 2.90 2.67
C GLN A 24 -19.33 3.34 2.85
N TRP A 25 -18.36 2.48 2.53
CA TRP A 25 -16.95 2.74 2.76
C TRP A 25 -16.24 3.14 1.48
N LEU A 26 -15.24 4.01 1.60
CA LEU A 26 -14.36 4.36 0.50
C LEU A 26 -13.52 3.15 0.08
N ILE A 27 -13.33 2.96 -1.22
CA ILE A 27 -12.50 1.89 -1.79
C ILE A 27 -11.25 2.47 -2.47
N MET A 28 -10.10 1.86 -2.22
CA MET A 28 -8.84 2.15 -2.90
C MET A 28 -8.37 0.90 -3.65
N HIS A 29 -8.10 1.04 -4.95
CA HIS A 29 -7.49 -0.04 -5.75
C HIS A 29 -5.98 0.17 -5.82
N ALA A 30 -5.24 -0.49 -4.93
CA ALA A 30 -3.78 -0.40 -4.88
C ALA A 30 -3.09 -1.63 -5.46
N VAL A 31 -2.05 -1.39 -6.25
CA VAL A 31 -1.15 -2.42 -6.78
C VAL A 31 0.23 -2.22 -6.15
N LEU A 32 0.68 -3.20 -5.38
CA LEU A 32 2.01 -3.21 -4.77
C LEU A 32 3.07 -3.65 -5.78
N LYS A 33 4.26 -3.07 -5.69
CA LYS A 33 5.38 -3.44 -6.57
C LYS A 33 6.07 -4.71 -6.09
N GLY A 34 6.39 -5.63 -7.01
CA GLY A 34 7.21 -6.81 -6.71
C GLY A 34 6.57 -7.90 -5.85
N VAL A 35 5.31 -7.73 -5.42
CA VAL A 35 4.56 -8.74 -4.65
C VAL A 35 3.15 -8.87 -5.16
N THR A 36 2.62 -10.10 -5.14
CA THR A 36 1.22 -10.35 -5.44
C THR A 36 0.33 -9.97 -4.26
N ARG A 37 -0.97 -9.75 -4.53
CA ARG A 37 -2.00 -9.58 -3.48
C ARG A 37 -1.90 -10.68 -2.43
N ASP A 38 -1.85 -11.94 -2.87
CA ASP A 38 -1.90 -13.08 -1.95
C ASP A 38 -0.63 -13.19 -1.11
N GLN A 39 0.54 -12.88 -1.67
CA GLN A 39 1.79 -12.81 -0.91
C GLN A 39 1.75 -11.72 0.17
N MET A 40 1.24 -10.53 -0.15
CA MET A 40 1.10 -9.46 0.83
C MET A 40 0.10 -9.84 1.92
N MET A 41 -1.10 -10.27 1.54
CA MET A 41 -2.17 -10.62 2.48
C MET A 41 -1.77 -11.78 3.41
N ALA A 42 -0.98 -12.74 2.93
CA ALA A 42 -0.50 -13.86 3.74
C ALA A 42 0.58 -13.49 4.76
N ARG A 43 1.38 -12.43 4.53
CA ARG A 43 2.46 -12.01 5.46
C ARG A 43 2.11 -10.82 6.34
N HIS A 44 1.14 -9.99 5.95
CA HIS A 44 0.77 -8.81 6.72
C HIS A 44 0.08 -9.19 8.03
N LYS A 45 0.62 -8.70 9.16
CA LYS A 45 0.20 -9.13 10.50
C LYS A 45 -0.93 -8.28 11.10
N SER A 46 -1.52 -7.37 10.33
CA SER A 46 -2.56 -6.46 10.80
C SER A 46 -3.69 -6.36 9.78
N ASN A 47 -4.89 -6.04 10.25
CA ASN A 47 -6.03 -5.71 9.38
C ASN A 47 -5.98 -4.26 8.87
N HIS A 48 -5.05 -3.43 9.39
CA HIS A 48 -4.89 -2.04 9.00
C HIS A 48 -3.54 -1.80 8.30
N ILE A 49 -3.54 -0.82 7.39
CA ILE A 49 -2.34 -0.26 6.77
C ILE A 49 -2.41 1.28 6.85
N GLN A 50 -1.27 1.93 6.70
CA GLN A 50 -1.17 3.38 6.54
C GLN A 50 -0.74 3.68 5.11
N VAL A 51 -1.46 4.59 4.45
CA VAL A 51 -1.18 5.01 3.08
C VAL A 51 -0.76 6.47 3.09
N VAL A 52 0.30 6.79 2.36
CA VAL A 52 0.81 8.17 2.18
C VAL A 52 0.98 8.39 0.69
N TYR A 53 0.36 9.46 0.18
CA TYR A 53 0.52 9.86 -1.22
C TYR A 53 1.84 10.62 -1.41
N ALA A 54 2.49 10.39 -2.55
CA ALA A 54 3.68 11.10 -2.97
C ALA A 54 3.47 11.67 -4.39
N PRO A 55 4.09 12.80 -4.75
CA PRO A 55 3.92 13.43 -6.06
C PRO A 55 4.36 12.55 -7.23
N ASP A 56 5.41 11.77 -7.04
CA ASP A 56 5.98 10.88 -8.03
C ASP A 56 6.70 9.68 -7.38
N GLU A 57 7.20 8.78 -8.23
CA GLU A 57 7.88 7.55 -7.80
C GLU A 57 9.20 7.82 -7.06
N TYR A 58 9.94 8.86 -7.45
CA TYR A 58 11.20 9.21 -6.82
C TYR A 58 10.95 9.72 -5.40
N GLU A 59 9.99 10.63 -5.22
CA GLU A 59 9.58 11.16 -3.93
C GLU A 59 8.97 10.07 -3.02
N ALA A 60 8.20 9.14 -3.59
CA ALA A 60 7.67 7.99 -2.85
C ALA A 60 8.79 7.11 -2.29
N LYS A 61 9.78 6.78 -3.13
CA LYS A 61 10.94 5.97 -2.74
C LYS A 61 11.80 6.69 -1.70
N ARG A 62 12.05 8.00 -1.89
CA ARG A 62 12.79 8.83 -0.93
C ARG A 62 12.10 8.88 0.42
N GLY A 63 10.78 9.12 0.44
CA GLY A 63 9.99 9.15 1.67
C GLY A 63 9.94 7.80 2.40
N LEU A 64 9.85 6.69 1.65
CA LEU A 64 9.91 5.34 2.19
C LEU A 64 11.23 5.08 2.93
N TYR A 65 12.38 5.42 2.33
CA TYR A 65 13.68 5.24 2.99
C TYR A 65 13.88 6.20 4.16
N ALA A 66 13.44 7.45 4.05
CA ALA A 66 13.51 8.39 5.17
C ALA A 66 12.72 7.88 6.38
N LYS A 67 11.51 7.35 6.17
CA LYS A 67 10.70 6.72 7.24
C LYS A 67 11.37 5.45 7.78
N ALA A 68 11.93 4.62 6.92
CA ALA A 68 12.64 3.41 7.33
C ALA A 68 13.83 3.73 8.24
N GLU A 69 14.63 4.72 7.84
CA GLU A 69 15.79 5.16 8.61
C GLU A 69 15.39 5.76 9.95
N ALA A 70 14.37 6.63 9.97
CA ALA A 70 13.84 7.19 11.22
C ALA A 70 13.35 6.09 12.19
N MET A 71 12.68 5.06 11.69
CA MET A 71 12.23 3.92 12.51
C MET A 71 13.43 3.10 13.02
N ARG A 72 14.44 2.88 12.18
CA ARG A 72 15.67 2.17 12.56
C ARG A 72 16.43 2.89 13.66
N GLU A 73 16.54 4.22 13.60
CA GLU A 73 17.15 5.05 14.65
C GLU A 73 16.39 5.00 15.97
N LEU A 74 15.08 4.75 15.94
CA LEU A 74 14.26 4.48 17.12
C LEU A 74 14.36 3.03 17.63
N GLY A 75 15.24 2.21 17.05
CA GLY A 75 15.42 0.81 17.42
C GLY A 75 14.33 -0.14 16.90
N ILE A 76 13.54 0.28 15.91
CA ILE A 76 12.48 -0.54 15.31
C ILE A 76 13.03 -1.24 14.07
N GLU A 77 12.92 -2.58 14.03
CA GLU A 77 13.26 -3.35 12.84
C GLU A 77 12.25 -3.10 11.71
N VAL A 78 12.75 -2.73 10.53
CA VAL A 78 11.92 -2.38 9.36
C VAL A 78 12.05 -3.44 8.28
N TYR A 79 10.91 -3.99 7.86
CA TYR A 79 10.81 -4.91 6.74
C TYR A 79 10.25 -4.19 5.51
N PHE A 80 10.85 -4.44 4.34
CA PHE A 80 10.31 -3.98 3.06
C PHE A 80 9.38 -5.03 2.44
N CYS A 81 8.30 -4.56 1.82
CA CYS A 81 7.29 -5.36 1.15
C CYS A 81 7.40 -5.10 -0.36
N GLY A 82 7.91 -6.09 -1.08
CA GLY A 82 8.11 -6.04 -2.52
C GLY A 82 9.27 -5.16 -2.96
N ASP A 83 9.19 -4.66 -4.19
CA ASP A 83 10.27 -3.89 -4.82
C ASP A 83 10.23 -2.44 -4.32
N VAL A 84 11.33 -2.02 -3.70
CA VAL A 84 11.51 -0.67 -3.13
C VAL A 84 12.60 0.11 -3.84
#